data_AF-A0A9W6S402-F1
#
_entry.id   AF-A0A9W6S402-F1
#
_cell.length_a   1.000
_cell.length_b   1.000
_cell.length_c   1.000
_cell.angle_alpha   90.00
_cell.angle_beta   90.00
_cell.angle_gamma   90.00
#
_symmetry.space_group_name_H-M   'P 1'
#
loop_
_entity.id
_entity.type
_entity.pdbx_description
1 polymer ?
#
loop_
_entity_poly.entity_id
_entity_poly.type
_entity_poly.pdbx_seq_one_letter_code
_entity_poly.pdbx_strand_id
1 'polypeptide(L)'
;MAPSPCFATREALVDALAVWVTQRFAAAVEAAHPDTAPPLVALYQTTANVLGVKVGWGFAMSQATSADPEVARVHGEVRDTCERLFRRARDAGVLRADVDIAWTRRVYYALIHEAAQNRDEKDADALATLVVDTLLRGAGTPHPDRL
;
A
#
# COMPACT_ATOMS: atom_id res chain seq x y z
N MET A 1 16.51 -25.00 9.23
CA MET A 1 16.50 -24.00 10.32
C MET A 1 17.68 -23.07 10.06
N ALA A 2 17.45 -21.91 9.43
CA ALA A 2 18.53 -20.95 9.17
C ALA A 2 18.91 -20.23 10.47
N PRO A 3 20.21 -20.00 10.74
CA PRO A 3 20.64 -19.32 11.97
C PRO A 3 20.12 -17.88 11.97
N SER A 4 19.49 -17.47 13.07
CA SER A 4 19.12 -16.07 13.29
C SER A 4 20.40 -15.22 13.34
N PRO A 5 20.52 -14.13 12.56
CA PRO A 5 21.70 -13.28 12.60
C PRO A 5 21.81 -12.58 13.95
N CYS A 6 22.96 -12.68 14.61
CA CYS A 6 23.30 -11.85 15.76
C CYS A 6 23.64 -10.44 15.27
N PHE A 7 22.94 -9.41 15.76
CA PHE A 7 23.21 -8.01 15.42
C PHE A 7 24.18 -7.40 16.43
N ALA A 8 25.23 -6.73 15.93
CA ALA A 8 26.28 -6.16 16.78
C ALA A 8 25.86 -4.88 17.53
N THR A 9 24.86 -4.14 17.01
CA THR A 9 24.32 -2.91 17.61
C THR A 9 22.81 -2.81 17.40
N ARG A 10 22.16 -1.94 18.18
CA ARG A 10 20.73 -1.62 18.01
C ARG A 10 20.46 -1.04 16.63
N GLU A 11 21.36 -0.20 16.14
CA GLU A 11 21.29 0.44 14.82
C GLU A 11 21.31 -0.63 13.72
N ALA A 12 22.25 -1.58 13.80
CA ALA A 12 22.33 -2.68 12.83
C ALA A 12 21.07 -3.57 12.82
N LEU A 13 20.42 -3.77 13.98
CA LEU A 13 19.13 -4.45 14.07
C LEU A 13 18.01 -3.62 13.42
N VAL A 14 17.96 -2.31 13.68
CA VAL A 14 16.93 -1.41 13.13
C VAL A 14 17.05 -1.31 11.61
N ASP A 15 18.27 -1.20 11.07
CA ASP A 15 18.52 -1.14 9.63
C ASP A 15 18.13 -2.45 8.94
N ALA A 16 18.52 -3.60 9.51
CA ALA A 16 18.11 -4.90 8.97
C ALA A 16 16.59 -5.11 9.03
N LEU A 17 15.95 -4.62 10.09
CA LEU A 17 14.50 -4.66 10.22
C LEU A 17 13.83 -3.75 9.17
N ALA A 18 14.38 -2.57 8.90
CA ALA A 18 13.88 -1.65 7.89
C ALA A 18 13.90 -2.27 6.48
N VAL A 19 15.00 -2.92 6.11
CA VAL A 19 15.12 -3.66 4.84
C VAL A 19 14.10 -4.80 4.78
N TRP A 20 14.02 -5.63 5.83
CA TRP A 20 13.08 -6.76 5.88
C TRP A 20 11.62 -6.32 5.77
N VAL A 21 11.22 -5.26 6.49
CA VAL A 21 9.87 -4.71 6.44
C VAL A 21 9.56 -4.10 5.07
N THR A 22 10.55 -3.47 4.42
CA THR A 22 10.40 -2.93 3.07
C THR A 22 10.18 -4.03 2.03
N GLN A 23 10.91 -5.15 2.13
CA GLN A 23 10.70 -6.32 1.27
C GLN A 23 9.33 -6.97 1.53
N ARG A 24 8.89 -7.06 2.80
CA ARG A 24 7.54 -7.52 3.17
C ARG A 24 6.45 -6.65 2.54
N PHE A 25 6.65 -5.34 2.52
CA PHE A 25 5.74 -4.40 1.89
C PHE A 25 5.66 -4.60 0.37
N ALA A 26 6.79 -4.80 -0.32
CA ALA A 26 6.79 -5.13 -1.74
C ALA A 26 6.05 -6.44 -2.02
N ALA A 27 6.32 -7.48 -1.24
CA ALA A 27 5.64 -8.78 -1.38
C ALA A 27 4.13 -8.67 -1.14
N ALA A 28 3.69 -7.82 -0.21
CA ALA A 28 2.29 -7.55 0.06
C ALA A 28 1.57 -6.91 -1.14
N VAL A 29 2.24 -6.00 -1.85
CA VAL A 29 1.72 -5.38 -3.08
C VAL A 29 1.65 -6.41 -4.21
N GLU A 30 2.70 -7.19 -4.43
CA GLU A 30 2.74 -8.20 -5.50
C GLU A 30 1.72 -9.34 -5.28
N ALA A 31 1.45 -9.71 -4.03
CA ALA A 31 0.45 -10.72 -3.69
C ALA A 31 -0.99 -10.33 -4.08
N ALA A 32 -1.26 -9.05 -4.34
CA ALA A 32 -2.55 -8.59 -4.87
C ALA A 32 -2.68 -8.76 -6.40
N HIS A 33 -1.66 -9.32 -7.05
CA HIS A 33 -1.60 -9.53 -8.49
C HIS A 33 -1.96 -8.28 -9.30
N PRO A 34 -1.28 -7.14 -9.05
CA PRO A 34 -1.69 -5.81 -9.52
C PRO A 34 -1.69 -5.64 -11.04
N ASP A 35 -1.03 -6.53 -11.79
CA ASP A 35 -1.01 -6.51 -13.24
C ASP A 35 -2.00 -7.48 -13.89
N THR A 36 -2.49 -8.51 -13.17
CA THR A 36 -3.30 -9.59 -13.75
C THR A 36 -4.71 -9.71 -13.18
N ALA A 37 -4.92 -9.43 -11.89
CA ALA A 37 -6.25 -9.45 -11.30
C ALA A 37 -7.13 -8.30 -11.84
N PRO A 38 -8.48 -8.42 -11.78
CA PRO A 38 -9.38 -7.32 -12.09
C PRO A 38 -8.99 -6.06 -11.30
N PRO A 39 -8.92 -4.86 -11.90
CA PRO A 39 -8.30 -3.70 -11.27
C PRO A 39 -8.89 -3.31 -9.91
N LEU A 40 -10.21 -3.43 -9.73
CA LEU A 40 -10.86 -3.16 -8.44
C LEU A 40 -10.47 -4.20 -7.37
N VAL A 41 -10.36 -5.47 -7.76
CA VAL A 41 -9.93 -6.55 -6.85
C VAL A 41 -8.48 -6.34 -6.45
N ALA A 42 -7.60 -6.07 -7.42
CA ALA A 42 -6.19 -5.76 -7.17
C ALA A 42 -6.02 -4.53 -6.26
N LEU A 43 -6.81 -3.46 -6.46
CA LEU A 43 -6.80 -2.27 -5.62
C LEU A 43 -7.19 -2.60 -4.18
N TYR A 44 -8.29 -3.35 -3.99
CA TYR A 44 -8.72 -3.77 -2.67
C TYR A 44 -7.67 -4.63 -1.97
N GLN A 45 -7.19 -5.69 -2.63
CA GLN A 45 -6.20 -6.60 -2.06
C GLN A 45 -4.88 -5.91 -1.75
N THR A 46 -4.42 -5.00 -2.61
CA THR A 46 -3.22 -4.19 -2.35
C THR A 46 -3.41 -3.39 -1.06
N THR A 47 -4.59 -2.77 -0.90
CA THR A 47 -4.92 -1.96 0.27
C THR A 47 -4.95 -2.80 1.55
N ALA A 48 -5.65 -3.94 1.53
CA ALA A 48 -5.74 -4.86 2.67
C ALA A 48 -4.36 -5.39 3.07
N ASN A 49 -3.56 -5.85 2.10
CA ASN A 49 -2.23 -6.38 2.37
C ASN A 49 -1.31 -5.31 2.98
N VAL A 50 -1.33 -4.08 2.44
CA VAL A 50 -0.56 -2.95 2.97
C VAL A 50 -0.98 -2.58 4.39
N LEU A 51 -2.29 -2.52 4.66
CA LEU A 51 -2.80 -2.22 5.99
C LEU A 51 -2.46 -3.31 6.99
N GLY A 52 -2.51 -4.59 6.61
CA GLY A 52 -2.06 -5.70 7.45
C GLY A 52 -0.59 -5.56 7.86
N VAL A 53 0.28 -5.13 6.95
CA VAL A 53 1.68 -4.83 7.28
C VAL A 53 1.78 -3.62 8.21
N LYS A 54 1.06 -2.52 7.93
CA LYS A 54 1.14 -1.28 8.73
C LYS A 54 0.57 -1.40 10.13
N VAL A 55 -0.55 -2.11 10.31
CA VAL A 55 -1.17 -2.33 11.64
C VAL A 55 -0.28 -3.25 12.49
N GLY A 56 0.33 -4.28 11.89
CA GLY A 56 1.22 -5.20 12.61
C GLY A 56 2.62 -4.64 12.89
N TRP A 57 3.14 -3.75 12.03
CA TRP A 57 4.55 -3.34 12.02
C TRP A 57 4.78 -1.82 11.95
N GLY A 58 3.78 -1.01 12.30
CA GLY A 58 3.81 0.45 12.15
C GLY A 58 5.03 1.13 12.78
N PHE A 59 5.50 0.65 13.94
CA PHE A 59 6.71 1.15 14.61
C PHE A 59 8.01 0.83 13.85
N ALA A 60 8.11 -0.35 13.23
CA ALA A 60 9.28 -0.70 12.43
C ALA A 60 9.32 0.10 11.12
N MET A 61 8.15 0.34 10.52
CA MET A 61 8.04 1.18 9.32
C MET A 61 8.37 2.64 9.57
N SER A 62 8.03 3.21 10.73
CA SER A 62 8.35 4.63 11.02
C SER A 62 9.84 4.87 11.27
N GLN A 63 10.60 3.82 11.59
CA GLN A 63 12.04 3.90 11.81
C GLN A 63 12.87 3.55 10.57
N ALA A 64 12.26 2.97 9.53
CA ALA A 64 12.93 2.70 8.27
C ALA A 64 13.28 4.02 7.58
N THR A 65 14.58 4.33 7.49
CA THR A 65 15.03 5.59 6.89
C THR A 65 15.21 5.41 5.38
N SER A 66 14.65 6.33 4.59
CA SER A 66 14.72 6.34 3.13
C SER A 66 16.12 6.60 2.53
N ALA A 67 17.13 6.79 3.38
CA ALA A 67 18.52 6.98 2.99
C ALA A 67 19.19 5.67 2.49
N ASP A 68 18.59 4.51 2.81
CA ASP A 68 19.05 3.23 2.28
C ASP A 68 18.67 3.09 0.79
N PRO A 69 19.65 2.85 -0.12
CA PRO A 69 19.39 2.72 -1.56
C PRO A 69 18.44 1.57 -1.93
N GLU A 70 18.45 0.46 -1.20
CA GLU A 70 17.53 -0.67 -1.42
C GLU A 70 16.10 -0.26 -1.05
N VAL A 71 15.93 0.42 0.08
CA VAL A 71 14.63 0.94 0.51
C VAL A 71 14.07 1.94 -0.50
N ALA A 72 14.91 2.85 -1.00
CA ALA A 72 14.53 3.80 -2.04
C ALA A 72 14.12 3.10 -3.36
N ARG A 73 14.88 2.07 -3.79
CA ARG A 73 14.55 1.27 -4.98
C ARG A 73 13.19 0.59 -4.85
N VAL A 74 12.95 -0.09 -3.74
CA VAL A 74 11.69 -0.81 -3.50
C VAL A 74 10.49 0.15 -3.44
N HIS A 75 10.63 1.31 -2.80
CA HIS A 75 9.58 2.33 -2.82
C HIS A 75 9.29 2.84 -4.22
N GLY A 76 10.32 3.00 -5.06
CA GLY A 76 10.17 3.34 -6.48
C GLY A 76 9.37 2.28 -7.24
N GLU A 77 9.72 1.00 -7.07
CA GLU A 77 9.03 -0.11 -7.73
C GLU A 77 7.56 -0.20 -7.33
N VAL A 78 7.26 -0.11 -6.03
CA VAL A 78 5.87 -0.12 -5.55
C VAL A 78 5.10 1.08 -6.09
N ARG A 79 5.71 2.26 -6.15
CA ARG A 79 5.09 3.46 -6.72
C ARG A 79 4.71 3.21 -8.18
N ASP A 80 5.63 2.66 -8.96
CA ASP A 80 5.42 2.41 -10.39
C ASP A 80 4.35 1.32 -10.60
N THR A 81 4.32 0.29 -9.75
CA THR A 81 3.25 -0.74 -9.72
C THR A 81 1.90 -0.13 -9.40
N CYS A 82 1.79 0.72 -8.37
CA CYS A 82 0.55 1.43 -8.08
C CYS A 82 0.13 2.31 -9.27
N GLU A 83 1.06 3.01 -9.92
CA GLU A 83 0.73 3.86 -11.05
C GLU A 83 0.19 3.07 -12.25
N ARG A 84 0.73 1.88 -12.53
CA ARG A 84 0.18 0.95 -13.53
C ARG A 84 -1.22 0.47 -13.14
N LEU A 85 -1.43 0.08 -11.88
CA LEU A 85 -2.74 -0.35 -11.39
C LEU A 85 -3.80 0.75 -11.54
N PHE A 86 -3.47 2.00 -11.20
CA PHE A 86 -4.39 3.13 -11.36
C PHE A 86 -4.72 3.42 -12.83
N ARG A 87 -3.75 3.29 -13.75
CA ARG A 87 -4.03 3.35 -15.20
C ARG A 87 -5.00 2.24 -15.61
N ARG A 88 -4.73 0.99 -15.23
CA ARG A 88 -5.62 -0.16 -15.52
C ARG A 88 -7.03 0.07 -14.95
N ALA A 89 -7.14 0.60 -13.75
CA ALA A 89 -8.42 0.91 -13.12
C ALA A 89 -9.20 1.99 -13.88
N ARG A 90 -8.53 3.04 -14.36
CA ARG A 90 -9.14 4.04 -15.24
C ARG A 90 -9.57 3.45 -16.58
N ASP A 91 -8.69 2.68 -17.21
CA ASP A 91 -8.95 2.09 -18.54
C ASP A 91 -10.09 1.05 -18.48
N ALA A 92 -10.28 0.41 -17.32
CA ALA A 92 -11.41 -0.48 -17.03
C ALA A 92 -12.68 0.24 -16.55
N GLY A 93 -12.68 1.57 -16.47
CA GLY A 93 -13.83 2.38 -16.05
C GLY A 93 -14.11 2.38 -14.54
N VAL A 94 -13.23 1.84 -13.71
CA VAL A 94 -13.33 1.90 -12.24
C VAL A 94 -13.09 3.34 -11.75
N LEU A 95 -12.06 3.98 -12.28
CA LEU A 95 -11.77 5.40 -12.04
C LEU A 95 -12.30 6.25 -13.20
N ARG A 96 -12.68 7.51 -12.91
CA ARG A 96 -13.11 8.45 -13.97
C ARG A 96 -12.00 8.67 -15.00
N ALA A 97 -12.40 8.83 -16.25
CA ALA A 97 -11.47 9.04 -17.36
C ALA A 97 -10.62 10.32 -17.21
N ASP A 98 -11.14 11.35 -16.52
CA ASP A 98 -10.51 12.66 -16.32
C ASP A 98 -9.62 12.74 -15.07
N VAL A 99 -9.44 11.63 -14.36
CA VAL A 99 -8.70 11.64 -13.10
C VAL A 99 -7.20 11.90 -13.30
N ASP A 100 -6.64 12.82 -12.50
CA ASP A 100 -5.18 12.94 -12.35
C ASP A 100 -4.65 11.77 -11.52
N ILE A 101 -4.08 10.77 -12.21
CA ILE A 101 -3.53 9.55 -11.59
C ILE A 101 -2.46 9.87 -10.54
N ALA A 102 -1.59 10.86 -10.78
CA ALA A 102 -0.51 11.19 -9.85
C ALA A 102 -1.05 11.83 -8.57
N TRP A 103 -2.07 12.68 -8.68
CA TRP A 103 -2.78 13.22 -7.53
C TRP A 103 -3.55 12.13 -6.78
N THR A 104 -4.36 11.33 -7.47
CA THR A 104 -5.18 10.29 -6.86
C THR A 104 -4.33 9.23 -6.15
N ARG A 105 -3.17 8.85 -6.70
CA ARG A 105 -2.23 7.95 -6.02
C ARG A 105 -1.71 8.56 -4.70
N ARG A 106 -1.42 9.87 -4.67
CA ARG A 106 -1.00 10.55 -3.43
C ARG A 106 -2.12 10.59 -2.40
N VAL A 107 -3.36 10.87 -2.82
CA VAL A 107 -4.53 10.81 -1.95
C VAL A 107 -4.73 9.39 -1.40
N TYR A 108 -4.62 8.37 -2.24
CA TYR A 108 -4.69 6.97 -1.81
C TYR A 108 -3.65 6.61 -0.73
N TYR A 109 -2.41 7.06 -0.89
CA TYR A 109 -1.37 6.86 0.13
C TYR A 109 -1.68 7.59 1.44
N ALA A 110 -2.23 8.81 1.36
CA ALA A 110 -2.68 9.54 2.54
C ALA A 110 -3.83 8.82 3.25
N LEU A 111 -4.81 8.30 2.52
CA LEU A 111 -5.92 7.53 3.09
C LEU A 111 -5.44 6.25 3.79
N ILE A 112 -4.49 5.51 3.20
CA ILE A 112 -3.86 4.35 3.85
C ILE A 112 -3.15 4.77 5.13
N HIS A 113 -2.40 5.87 5.09
CA HIS A 113 -1.69 6.36 6.26
C HIS A 113 -2.65 6.68 7.40
N GLU A 114 -3.70 7.46 7.13
CA GLU A 114 -4.74 7.83 8.10
C GLU A 114 -5.48 6.60 8.63
N ALA A 115 -5.88 5.68 7.76
CA ALA A 115 -6.55 4.44 8.18
C ALA A 115 -5.66 3.60 9.11
N ALA A 116 -4.36 3.55 8.85
CA ALA A 116 -3.40 2.86 9.71
C ALA A 116 -3.16 3.55 11.07
N GLN A 117 -3.54 4.82 11.24
CA GLN A 117 -3.50 5.51 12.54
C GLN A 117 -4.74 5.24 13.39
N ASN A 118 -5.77 4.58 12.85
CA ASN A 118 -6.99 4.27 13.58
C ASN A 118 -6.66 3.37 14.79
N ARG A 119 -7.10 3.80 15.99
CA ARG A 119 -6.85 3.10 17.25
C ARG A 119 -7.94 2.08 17.58
N ASP A 120 -9.14 2.31 17.06
CA ASP A 120 -10.35 1.57 17.41
C ASP A 120 -10.59 0.41 16.45
N GLU A 121 -10.19 0.56 15.18
CA GLU A 121 -10.25 -0.50 14.17
C GLU A 121 -8.84 -0.98 13.80
N LYS A 122 -8.64 -2.30 13.85
CA LYS A 122 -7.38 -2.98 13.51
C LYS A 122 -7.56 -4.07 12.45
N ASP A 123 -8.79 -4.39 12.09
CA ASP A 123 -9.08 -5.28 10.99
C ASP A 123 -8.67 -4.61 9.66
N ALA A 124 -7.68 -5.22 8.99
CA ALA A 124 -7.14 -4.73 7.75
C ALA A 124 -8.20 -4.70 6.63
N ASP A 125 -9.16 -5.63 6.64
CA ASP A 125 -10.22 -5.69 5.62
C ASP A 125 -11.26 -4.58 5.83
N ALA A 126 -11.64 -4.30 7.07
CA ALA A 126 -12.51 -3.18 7.41
C ALA A 126 -11.87 -1.83 7.01
N LEU A 127 -10.58 -1.65 7.34
CA LEU A 127 -9.82 -0.46 6.95
C LEU A 127 -9.63 -0.36 5.43
N ALA A 128 -9.41 -1.49 4.74
CA ALA A 128 -9.29 -1.51 3.27
C ALA A 128 -10.59 -1.09 2.61
N THR A 129 -11.72 -1.61 3.10
CA THR A 129 -13.05 -1.21 2.66
C THR A 129 -13.23 0.30 2.82
N LEU A 130 -12.93 0.86 3.99
CA LEU A 130 -13.03 2.30 4.24
C LEU A 130 -12.20 3.13 3.25
N VAL A 131 -10.93 2.74 3.05
CA VAL A 131 -10.00 3.46 2.15
C VAL A 131 -10.49 3.40 0.71
N VAL A 132 -10.84 2.22 0.21
CA VAL A 132 -11.27 2.03 -1.17
C VAL A 132 -12.60 2.73 -1.43
N ASP A 133 -13.58 2.63 -0.52
CA ASP A 133 -14.85 3.34 -0.67
C ASP A 133 -14.65 4.86 -0.69
N THR A 134 -13.81 5.38 0.20
CA THR A 134 -13.51 6.82 0.25
C THR A 134 -12.85 7.29 -1.04
N LEU A 135 -11.88 6.51 -1.54
CA LEU A 135 -11.20 6.80 -2.80
C LEU A 135 -12.18 6.78 -3.98
N LEU A 136 -13.06 5.77 -4.07
CA LEU A 136 -14.00 5.61 -5.18
C LEU A 136 -15.14 6.62 -5.15
N ARG A 137 -15.59 7.07 -3.97
CA ARG A 137 -16.53 8.20 -3.88
C ARG A 137 -15.91 9.50 -4.40
N GLY A 138 -14.60 9.68 -4.23
CA GLY A 138 -13.87 10.87 -4.70
C GLY A 138 -13.42 10.79 -6.16
N ALA A 139 -12.96 9.63 -6.63
CA ALA A 139 -12.25 9.44 -7.91
C ALA A 139 -12.86 8.37 -8.83
N GLY A 140 -13.83 7.59 -8.32
CA GLY A 140 -14.50 6.53 -9.08
C GLY A 140 -15.47 7.08 -10.12
N THR A 141 -15.72 6.29 -11.15
CA THR A 141 -16.77 6.57 -12.12
C THR A 141 -18.12 6.56 -11.43
N PRO A 142 -18.97 7.60 -11.63
CA PRO A 142 -20.31 7.62 -11.06
C PRO A 142 -21.06 6.35 -11.47
N HIS A 143 -21.60 5.62 -10.49
CA HIS A 143 -22.58 4.58 -10.76
C HIS A 143 -23.96 5.16 -10.47
N PRO A 144 -24.88 5.14 -11.45
CA PRO A 144 -26.22 5.72 -11.29
C PRO A 144 -27.03 5.06 -10.15
N ASP A 145 -26.66 3.85 -9.72
CA ASP A 145 -27.41 3.06 -8.72
C ASP A 145 -26.89 3.17 -7.27
N ARG A 146 -26.05 4.17 -6.94
CA ARG A 146 -25.48 4.36 -5.58
C ARG A 146 -25.78 5.74 -4.95
N LEU A 147 -26.86 6.39 -5.37
CA LEU A 147 -27.41 7.57 -4.69
C LEU A 147 -28.66 7.18 -3.87
#